data_AF-A0A0J5H032-F1
#
_entry.id   AF-A0A0J5H032-F1
#
_cell.length_a   1.000
_cell.length_b   1.000
_cell.length_c   1.000
_cell.angle_alpha   90.00
_cell.angle_beta   90.00
_cell.angle_gamma   90.00
#
_symmetry.space_group_name_H-M   'P 1'
#
loop_
_entity.id
_entity.type
_entity.pdbx_description
1 polymer ?
#
loop_
_entity_poly.entity_id
_entity_poly.type
_entity_poly.pdbx_seq_one_letter_code
_entity_poly.pdbx_strand_id
1 'polypeptide(L)' 'MEETKTVNVQVGDMIQINKGSKKGSKGTVIVVRDSSVIVELGKNPNTGEPIRTVINHKNYKEI' A
#
# COMPACT_ATOMS: atom_id res chain seq x y z
N MET A 1 2.64 27.08 -2.24
CA MET A 1 2.49 26.21 -1.06
C MET A 1 2.08 24.85 -1.61
N GLU A 2 3.02 23.92 -1.78
CA GLU A 2 2.64 22.53 -2.07
C GLU A 2 2.10 21.94 -0.78
N GLU A 3 0.78 21.76 -0.69
CA GLU A 3 0.15 20.94 0.33
C GLU A 3 0.76 19.55 0.22
N THR A 4 1.75 19.28 1.05
CA THR A 4 2.29 17.94 1.21
C THR A 4 1.16 17.19 1.90
N LYS A 5 0.29 16.54 1.12
CA LYS A 5 -0.72 15.62 1.66
C LYS A 5 0.03 14.65 2.56
N THR A 6 -0.03 14.90 3.85
CA THR A 6 0.37 13.96 4.89
C THR A 6 -0.60 12.82 4.78
N VAL A 7 -0.19 11.79 4.04
CA VAL A 7 -0.98 10.57 3.83
C VAL A 7 -1.06 9.89 5.19
N ASN A 8 -2.15 10.13 5.89
CA ASN A 8 -2.33 9.78 7.28
C ASN A 8 -2.89 8.36 7.36
N VAL A 9 -2.13 7.43 6.79
CA VAL A 9 -2.55 6.03 6.67
C VAL A 9 -2.21 5.26 7.93
N GLN A 10 -3.11 4.36 8.33
CA GLN A 10 -2.96 3.52 9.50
C GLN A 10 -2.92 2.04 9.12
N VAL A 11 -2.46 1.21 10.06
CA VAL A 11 -2.54 -0.25 9.92
C VAL A 11 -4.01 -0.66 9.92
N GLY A 12 -4.42 -1.42 8.90
CA GLY A 12 -5.80 -1.82 8.65
C GLY A 12 -6.45 -1.07 7.49
N ASP A 13 -5.90 0.07 7.07
CA ASP A 13 -6.48 0.85 5.98
C ASP A 13 -6.31 0.17 4.63
N MET A 14 -7.29 0.37 3.75
CA MET A 14 -7.20 -0.10 2.38
C MET A 14 -6.67 1.01 1.48
N ILE A 15 -5.61 0.70 0.73
CA ILE A 15 -5.04 1.63 -0.25
C ILE A 15 -5.09 1.03 -1.65
N GLN A 16 -5.18 1.91 -2.63
CA GLN A 16 -5.04 1.55 -4.04
C GLN A 16 -3.72 2.06 -4.60
N ILE A 17 -2.97 1.14 -5.19
CA ILE A 17 -1.67 1.44 -5.79
C ILE A 17 -1.89 2.19 -7.09
N ASN A 18 -1.23 3.35 -7.24
CA ASN A 18 -1.40 4.21 -8.41
C ASN A 18 -0.22 4.10 -9.42
N LYS A 19 0.91 3.50 -9.00
CA LYS A 19 2.16 3.41 -9.77
C LYS A 19 2.87 2.06 -9.61
N GLY A 20 3.70 1.71 -10.58
CA GLY A 20 4.52 0.48 -10.60
C GLY A 20 3.79 -0.76 -11.12
N SER A 21 4.41 -1.93 -11.01
CA SER A 21 3.92 -3.22 -11.55
C SER A 21 2.64 -3.73 -10.88
N LYS A 22 2.25 -3.11 -9.76
CA LYS A 22 1.02 -3.41 -9.01
C LYS A 22 -0.01 -2.28 -9.12
N LYS A 23 0.13 -1.36 -10.08
CA LYS A 23 -0.84 -0.30 -10.33
C LYS A 23 -2.24 -0.87 -10.53
N GLY A 24 -3.23 -0.30 -9.84
CA GLY A 24 -4.62 -0.75 -9.86
C GLY A 24 -4.94 -1.83 -8.83
N SER A 25 -3.93 -2.48 -8.23
CA SER A 25 -4.17 -3.41 -7.13
C SER A 25 -4.56 -2.67 -5.85
N LYS A 26 -5.44 -3.29 -5.07
CA LYS A 26 -5.80 -2.86 -3.73
C LYS A 26 -5.07 -3.72 -2.72
N GLY A 27 -4.66 -3.11 -1.61
CA GLY A 27 -4.00 -3.82 -0.52
C GLY A 27 -4.36 -3.23 0.82
N THR A 28 -4.32 -4.06 1.84
CA THR A 28 -4.50 -3.64 3.22
C THR A 28 -3.15 -3.31 3.82
N VAL A 29 -3.04 -2.14 4.46
CA VAL A 29 -1.83 -1.71 5.14
C VAL A 29 -1.63 -2.56 6.38
N ILE A 30 -0.50 -3.26 6.45
CA ILE A 30 -0.13 -4.09 7.60
C ILE A 30 0.94 -3.43 8.46
N VAL A 31 1.74 -2.54 7.88
CA VAL A 31 2.81 -1.81 8.58
C VAL A 31 2.95 -0.44 7.94
N VAL A 32 3.04 0.59 8.78
CA VAL A 32 3.36 1.97 8.38
C VAL A 32 4.78 2.28 8.85
N ARG A 33 5.60 2.84 7.95
CA ARG A 33 6.95 3.35 8.22
C ARG A 33 6.98 4.82 7.81
N ASP A 34 8.02 5.56 8.22
CA ASP A 34 8.09 7.01 8.00
C ASP A 34 8.01 7.45 6.53
N SER A 35 8.49 6.62 5.60
CA SER A 35 8.54 6.93 4.16
C SER A 35 7.77 5.95 3.28
N SER A 36 7.23 4.88 3.85
CA SER A 36 6.58 3.81 3.10
C SER A 36 5.61 3.00 3.95
N VAL A 37 4.70 2.31 3.29
CA VAL A 37 3.82 1.33 3.89
C VAL A 37 4.03 -0.04 3.28
N ILE A 38 3.84 -1.06 4.10
CA ILE A 38 3.78 -2.44 3.65
C ILE A 38 2.31 -2.80 3.55
N VAL A 39 1.92 -3.29 2.38
CA VAL A 39 0.55 -3.72 2.12
C VAL A 39 0.48 -5.17 1.70
N GLU A 40 -0.55 -5.84 2.19
CA GLU A 40 -0.90 -7.20 1.78
C GLU A 40 -1.95 -7.12 0.67
N LEU A 41 -1.61 -7.67 -0.50
CA LEU A 41 -2.47 -7.72 -1.69
C LEU A 41 -3.36 -8.96 -1.71
N GLY A 42 -3.11 -9.93 -0.84
CA GLY A 42 -3.79 -11.22 -0.79
C GLY A 42 -2.80 -12.36 -0.59
N LYS A 43 -3.19 -13.58 -0.98
CA LYS A 43 -2.34 -14.78 -0.91
C LYS A 43 -2.13 -15.37 -2.31
N ASN A 44 -0.95 -15.94 -2.53
CA ASN A 44 -0.66 -16.68 -3.74
C ASN A 44 -1.45 -18.00 -3.70
N PRO A 45 -2.33 -18.28 -4.68
CA PRO A 45 -3.13 -19.50 -4.68
C PRO A 45 -2.29 -20.78 -4.84
N ASN A 46 -1.07 -20.68 -5.38
CA ASN A 46 -0.20 -21.84 -5.62
C ASN A 46 0.65 -22.21 -4.41
N THR A 47 1.19 -21.20 -3.69
CA THR A 47 2.11 -21.42 -2.57
C THR A 47 1.47 -21.18 -1.20
N GLY A 48 0.28 -20.55 -1.17
CA GLY A 48 -0.37 -20.13 0.07
C GLY A 48 0.28 -18.92 0.74
N GLU A 49 1.38 -18.40 0.17
CA GLU A 49 2.15 -17.31 0.77
C GLU A 49 1.45 -15.95 0.61
N PRO A 50 1.49 -15.09 1.63
CA PRO A 50 0.94 -13.75 1.53
C PRO A 50 1.75 -12.90 0.53
N ILE A 51 1.05 -12.28 -0.41
CA ILE A 51 1.63 -11.35 -1.38
C ILE A 51 1.70 -9.99 -0.71
N ARG A 52 2.89 -9.63 -0.24
CA ARG A 52 3.17 -8.33 0.38
C ARG A 52 4.04 -7.48 -0.52
N THR A 53 3.85 -6.17 -0.47
CA THR A 53 4.67 -5.21 -1.20
C THR A 53 4.90 -3.95 -0.38
N VAL A 54 6.02 -3.29 -0.62
CA VAL A 54 6.38 -2.03 0.03
C VAL A 54 6.11 -0.89 -0.94
N ILE A 55 5.41 0.14 -0.48
CA ILE A 55 4.97 1.27 -1.32
C ILE A 55 5.21 2.58 -0.59
N ASN A 56 5.84 3.52 -1.28
CA ASN A 56 6.04 4.87 -0.77
C ASN A 56 4.69 5.62 -0.67
N HIS A 57 4.53 6.49 0.34
CA HIS A 57 3.36 7.37 0.50
C HIS A 57 2.96 8.16 -0.75
N LYS A 58 3.90 8.42 -1.67
CA LYS A 58 3.66 9.12 -2.93
C LYS A 58 3.01 8.25 -4.04
N ASN A 59 2.99 6.92 -3.88
CA ASN A 59 2.67 5.95 -4.94
C ASN A 59 1.33 5.20 -4.73
N TYR A 60 0.50 5.64 -3.80
CA TYR A 60 -0.84 5.09 -3.60
C TYR A 60 -1.86 6.19 -3.29
N LYS A 61 -3.13 5.81 -3.26
CA LYS A 61 -4.23 6.63 -2.77
C LYS A 61 -5.02 5.83 -1.73
N GLU A 62 -5.40 6.47 -0.64
CA GLU A 62 -6.40 5.93 0.29
C GLU A 62 -7.74 5.81 -0.45
N ILE A 63 -8.53 4.80 -0.09
CA ILE A 63 -9.85 4.50 -0.67
C ILE A 63 -10.94 4.89 0.32
#